data_AF-A0A9N8W907-F1
#
_entry.id   AF-A0A9N8W907-F1
#
_cell.length_a   1.000
_cell.length_b   1.000
_cell.length_c   1.000
_cell.angle_alpha   90.00
_cell.angle_beta   90.00
_cell.angle_gamma   90.00
#
_symmetry.space_group_name_H-M   'P 1'
#
loop_
_entity.id
_entity.type
_entity.pdbx_description
1 polymer ?
#
loop_
_entity_poly.entity_id
_entity_poly.type
_entity_poly.pdbx_seq_one_letter_code
_entity_poly.pdbx_strand_id
1 'polypeptide(L)'
;MSDFLHRTYETYKVVAQIMDTKRGKLFHVMAQLFFIIENEPEKFNARPKIIEKYLRNTREIPIHLQETIKRVFDTMKLLIEIDSDIFQQNHRLSPIEFVFISWIIAKNPNLTLAKYQECLLKMKKHVREHHEDTRFNDKVYSTLKKFMDNLDLEKSNESNESSSDIDSPAKRIKYT
;
A
#
# COMPACT_ATOMS: atom_id res chain seq x y z
N MET A 1 -7.25 -12.64 17.44
CA MET A 1 -6.91 -11.42 16.63
C MET A 1 -6.16 -10.35 17.43
N SER A 2 -6.69 -9.91 18.59
CA SER A 2 -6.09 -8.82 19.40
C SER A 2 -4.59 -8.99 19.73
N ASP A 3 -4.18 -10.18 20.17
CA ASP A 3 -2.78 -10.42 20.57
C ASP A 3 -1.80 -10.33 19.40
N PHE A 4 -2.23 -10.76 18.21
CA PHE A 4 -1.43 -10.60 17.00
C PHE A 4 -1.27 -9.14 16.64
N LEU A 5 -2.35 -8.36 16.66
CA LEU A 5 -2.31 -6.93 16.43
C LEU A 5 -1.38 -6.20 17.44
N HIS A 6 -1.45 -6.55 18.73
CA HIS A 6 -0.54 -6.01 19.73
C HIS A 6 0.92 -6.32 19.40
N ARG A 7 1.25 -7.57 19.07
CA ARG A 7 2.61 -7.96 18.67
C ARG A 7 3.07 -7.18 17.44
N THR A 8 2.23 -7.09 16.40
CA THR A 8 2.55 -6.30 15.20
C THR A 8 2.79 -4.83 15.54
N TYR A 9 1.94 -4.22 16.35
CA TYR A 9 2.10 -2.83 16.78
C TYR A 9 3.44 -2.61 17.50
N GLU A 10 3.80 -3.52 18.41
CA GLU A 10 5.07 -3.44 19.14
C GLU A 10 6.29 -3.60 18.23
N THR A 11 6.22 -4.51 17.24
CA THR A 11 7.29 -4.73 16.27
C THR A 11 7.49 -3.54 15.33
N TYR A 12 6.40 -2.89 14.90
CA TYR A 12 6.43 -1.86 13.85
C TYR A 12 6.13 -0.45 14.36
N LYS A 13 6.57 -0.12 15.60
CA LYS A 13 6.37 1.20 16.21
C LYS A 13 6.87 2.36 15.34
N VAL A 14 7.87 2.14 14.49
CA VAL A 14 8.39 3.15 13.55
C VAL A 14 7.29 3.69 12.61
N VAL A 15 6.31 2.85 12.24
CA VAL A 15 5.18 3.26 11.38
C VAL A 15 4.28 4.30 12.06
N ALA A 16 4.32 4.41 13.40
CA ALA A 16 3.61 5.48 14.11
C ALA A 16 4.12 6.88 13.78
N GLN A 17 5.37 7.01 13.31
CA GLN A 17 6.01 8.30 13.05
C GLN A 17 5.38 9.02 11.85
N ILE A 18 4.93 8.26 10.83
CA ILE A 18 4.41 8.82 9.58
C ILE A 18 2.93 9.21 9.63
N MET A 19 2.17 8.75 10.63
CA MET A 19 0.74 9.02 10.72
C MET A 19 0.42 10.15 11.70
N ASP A 20 -0.73 10.82 11.52
CA ASP A 20 -1.27 11.75 12.52
C ASP A 20 -1.85 11.04 13.76
N THR A 21 -0.97 10.67 14.69
CA THR A 21 -1.30 9.96 15.93
C THR A 21 -2.09 10.79 16.95
N LYS A 22 -2.26 12.11 16.74
CA LYS A 22 -3.08 12.96 17.61
C LYS A 22 -4.58 12.71 17.43
N ARG A 23 -5.01 12.09 16.32
CA ARG A 23 -6.43 11.97 15.92
C ARG A 23 -6.97 10.54 15.82
N GLY A 24 -6.12 9.54 16.08
CA GLY A 24 -6.53 8.13 16.09
C GLY A 24 -5.45 7.27 16.73
N LYS A 25 -5.86 6.37 17.62
CA LYS A 25 -4.96 5.35 18.17
C LYS A 25 -4.50 4.50 16.99
N LEU A 26 -3.21 4.53 16.64
CA LEU A 26 -2.62 3.73 15.54
C LEU A 26 -3.11 2.27 15.60
N PHE A 27 -3.24 1.72 16.79
CA PHE A 27 -3.86 0.42 17.04
C PHE A 27 -5.23 0.22 16.35
N HIS A 28 -6.15 1.18 16.45
CA HIS A 28 -7.46 1.11 15.81
C HIS A 28 -7.36 1.15 14.27
N VAL A 29 -6.46 1.99 13.75
CA VAL A 29 -6.21 2.09 12.30
C VAL A 29 -5.63 0.78 11.76
N MET A 30 -4.69 0.18 12.49
CA MET A 30 -4.15 -1.14 12.16
C MET A 30 -5.22 -2.24 12.23
N ALA A 31 -6.13 -2.18 13.21
CA ALA A 31 -7.26 -3.12 13.28
C ALA A 31 -8.18 -2.99 12.05
N GLN A 32 -8.45 -1.76 11.59
CA GLN A 32 -9.20 -1.51 10.36
C GLN A 32 -8.45 -2.03 9.13
N LEU A 33 -7.14 -1.83 9.06
CA LEU A 33 -6.29 -2.38 8.00
C LEU A 33 -6.38 -3.90 7.93
N PHE A 34 -6.23 -4.59 9.06
CA PHE A 34 -6.26 -6.06 9.11
C PHE A 34 -7.62 -6.57 8.62
N PHE A 35 -8.70 -5.93 9.09
CA PHE A 35 -10.04 -6.26 8.66
C PHE A 35 -10.22 -6.05 7.14
N ILE A 36 -9.72 -4.94 6.58
CA ILE A 36 -9.83 -4.64 5.16
C ILE A 36 -9.00 -5.60 4.29
N ILE A 37 -7.77 -5.93 4.70
CA ILE A 37 -6.94 -6.90 3.98
C ILE A 37 -7.59 -8.29 3.97
N GLU A 38 -8.19 -8.71 5.08
CA GLU A 38 -8.81 -10.03 5.14
C GLU A 38 -10.16 -10.13 4.44
N ASN A 39 -11.00 -9.10 4.56
CA ASN A 39 -12.39 -9.17 4.10
C ASN A 39 -12.62 -8.49 2.75
N GLU A 40 -11.65 -7.68 2.29
CA GLU A 40 -11.67 -6.93 1.03
C GLU A 40 -13.04 -6.31 0.70
N PRO A 41 -13.57 -5.46 1.59
CA PRO A 41 -14.96 -5.06 1.49
C PRO A 41 -15.19 -4.12 0.29
N GLU A 42 -16.22 -4.38 -0.50
CA GLU A 42 -16.62 -3.49 -1.60
C GLU A 42 -17.12 -2.12 -1.13
N LYS A 43 -17.68 -2.07 0.08
CA LYS A 43 -18.18 -0.85 0.71
C LYS A 43 -17.60 -0.71 2.10
N PHE A 44 -17.38 0.52 2.54
CA PHE A 44 -16.87 0.78 3.88
C PHE A 44 -17.75 0.14 4.96
N ASN A 45 -17.18 -0.82 5.68
CA ASN A 45 -17.83 -1.54 6.79
C ASN A 45 -16.89 -1.68 8.01
N ALA A 46 -15.70 -1.09 7.97
CA ALA A 46 -14.71 -1.07 9.06
C ALA A 46 -15.09 -0.07 10.18
N ARG A 47 -16.35 -0.14 10.62
CA ARG A 47 -16.94 0.70 11.67
C ARG A 47 -16.53 0.20 13.07
N PRO A 48 -16.49 1.06 14.11
CA PRO A 48 -15.99 0.68 15.44
C PRO A 48 -16.58 -0.62 16.00
N LYS A 49 -17.91 -0.80 15.96
CA LYS A 49 -18.58 -2.02 16.43
C LYS A 49 -18.14 -3.29 15.69
N ILE A 50 -17.90 -3.19 14.38
CA ILE A 50 -17.43 -4.31 13.56
C ILE A 50 -15.99 -4.65 13.91
N ILE A 51 -15.14 -3.63 14.06
CA ILE A 51 -13.74 -3.79 14.45
C ILE A 51 -13.61 -4.37 15.86
N GLU A 52 -14.42 -3.93 16.82
CA GLU A 52 -14.45 -4.51 18.16
C GLU A 52 -14.82 -6.01 18.13
N LYS A 53 -15.84 -6.37 17.34
CA LYS A 53 -16.22 -7.78 17.14
C LYS A 53 -15.08 -8.57 16.48
N TYR A 54 -14.42 -7.99 15.49
CA TYR A 54 -13.29 -8.58 14.80
C TYR A 54 -12.11 -8.85 15.74
N LEU A 55 -11.78 -7.89 16.60
CA LEU A 55 -10.69 -8.00 17.58
C LEU A 55 -10.96 -9.05 18.66
N ARG A 56 -12.21 -9.17 19.11
CA ARG A 56 -12.66 -10.19 20.08
C ARG A 56 -12.72 -11.60 19.50
N ASN A 57 -12.60 -11.77 18.19
CA ASN A 57 -12.62 -13.07 17.58
C ASN A 57 -11.38 -13.89 18.02
N THR A 58 -11.66 -15.01 18.69
CA THR A 58 -10.67 -15.96 19.23
C THR A 58 -10.22 -17.01 18.22
N ARG A 59 -10.71 -16.96 16.98
CA ARG A 59 -10.24 -17.86 15.93
C ARG A 59 -8.74 -17.71 15.72
N GLU A 60 -8.14 -18.81 15.25
CA GLU A 60 -6.79 -18.80 14.73
C GLU A 60 -6.69 -17.88 13.51
N ILE A 61 -5.57 -17.16 13.42
CA ILE A 61 -5.34 -16.20 12.34
C ILE A 61 -4.73 -16.96 11.18
N PRO A 62 -5.35 -16.94 9.97
CA PRO A 62 -4.81 -17.65 8.82
C PRO A 62 -3.35 -17.27 8.54
N ILE A 63 -2.48 -18.25 8.26
CA ILE A 63 -1.05 -18.03 8.02
C ILE A 63 -0.83 -17.01 6.91
N HIS A 64 -1.57 -17.14 5.80
CA HIS A 64 -1.54 -16.18 4.68
C HIS A 64 -1.82 -14.73 5.12
N LEU A 65 -2.75 -14.52 6.05
CA LEU A 65 -3.03 -13.18 6.57
C LEU A 65 -1.85 -12.66 7.40
N GLN A 66 -1.25 -13.50 8.24
CA GLN A 66 -0.09 -13.12 9.04
C GLN A 66 1.10 -12.72 8.15
N GLU A 67 1.39 -13.52 7.12
CA GLU A 67 2.45 -13.25 6.14
C GLU A 67 2.20 -11.98 5.34
N THR A 68 0.94 -11.77 4.90
CA THR A 68 0.55 -10.56 4.16
C THR A 68 0.72 -9.32 5.03
N ILE A 69 0.25 -9.34 6.28
CA ILE A 69 0.44 -8.24 7.23
C ILE A 69 1.93 -7.99 7.46
N LYS A 70 2.71 -9.03 7.75
CA LYS A 70 4.15 -8.89 7.98
C LYS A 70 4.84 -8.21 6.79
N ARG A 71 4.56 -8.67 5.57
CA ARG A 71 5.11 -8.08 4.34
C ARG A 71 4.72 -6.62 4.18
N VAL A 72 3.45 -6.28 4.38
CA VAL A 72 2.98 -4.88 4.30
C VAL A 72 3.76 -3.97 5.25
N PHE A 73 3.92 -4.38 6.50
CA PHE A 73 4.65 -3.57 7.48
C PHE A 73 6.16 -3.53 7.23
N ASP A 74 6.77 -4.62 6.75
CA ASP A 74 8.17 -4.63 6.31
C ASP A 74 8.39 -3.66 5.13
N THR A 75 7.52 -3.69 4.11
CA THR A 75 7.58 -2.74 2.99
C THR A 75 7.39 -1.31 3.46
N MET A 76 6.43 -1.04 4.35
CA MET A 76 6.23 0.30 4.91
C MET A 76 7.46 0.78 5.67
N LYS A 77 8.12 -0.09 6.44
CA LYS A 77 9.37 0.23 7.13
C LYS A 77 10.47 0.60 6.12
N LEU A 78 10.65 -0.18 5.06
CA LEU A 78 11.63 0.13 4.01
C LEU A 78 11.35 1.47 3.32
N LEU A 79 10.08 1.79 3.04
CA LEU A 79 9.70 3.08 2.47
C LEU A 79 10.08 4.24 3.40
N ILE A 80 9.85 4.09 4.71
CA ILE A 80 10.24 5.09 5.72
C ILE A 80 11.76 5.26 5.78
N GLU A 81 12.52 4.16 5.71
CA GLU A 81 13.98 4.19 5.75
C GLU A 81 14.59 4.86 4.50
N ILE A 82 13.95 4.71 3.34
CA ILE A 82 14.38 5.36 2.10
C ILE A 82 14.05 6.85 2.10
N ASP A 83 12.81 7.20 2.44
CA ASP A 83 12.33 8.58 2.44
C ASP A 83 11.11 8.70 3.36
N SER A 84 11.32 9.20 4.58
CA SER A 84 10.22 9.44 5.52
C SER A 84 9.37 10.66 5.15
N ASP A 85 9.93 11.61 4.40
CA ASP A 85 9.31 12.91 4.14
C ASP A 85 8.22 12.80 3.07
N ILE A 86 8.28 11.79 2.20
CA ILE A 86 7.21 11.48 1.24
C ILE A 86 5.84 11.29 1.91
N PHE A 87 5.82 10.77 3.14
CA PHE A 87 4.59 10.58 3.92
C PHE A 87 4.01 11.90 4.45
N GLN A 88 4.82 12.96 4.49
CA GLN A 88 4.45 14.29 4.95
C GLN A 88 4.28 15.29 3.79
N GLN A 89 4.78 14.95 2.59
CA GLN A 89 4.68 15.78 1.40
C GLN A 89 3.21 16.15 1.08
N ASN A 90 2.98 17.43 0.76
CA ASN A 90 1.68 18.10 0.59
C ASN A 90 0.84 18.18 1.88
N HIS A 91 0.60 17.05 2.53
CA HIS A 91 -0.07 16.95 3.82
C HIS A 91 0.37 15.68 4.56
N ARG A 92 0.22 15.66 5.88
CA ARG A 92 0.49 14.48 6.71
C ARG A 92 -0.47 13.34 6.37
N LEU A 93 0.06 12.13 6.28
CA LEU A 93 -0.72 10.92 5.99
C LEU A 93 -1.87 10.74 6.99
N SER A 94 -3.10 10.76 6.48
CA SER A 94 -4.30 10.51 7.28
C SER A 94 -4.49 9.01 7.55
N PRO A 95 -5.29 8.62 8.56
CA PRO A 95 -5.58 7.22 8.85
C PRO A 95 -6.11 6.42 7.67
N ILE A 96 -6.99 7.01 6.84
CA ILE A 96 -7.56 6.29 5.70
C ILE A 96 -6.54 6.12 4.57
N GLU A 97 -5.72 7.13 4.31
CA GLU A 97 -4.63 7.02 3.32
C GLU A 97 -3.63 5.95 3.73
N PHE A 98 -3.26 5.89 5.02
CA PHE A 98 -2.41 4.83 5.54
C PHE A 98 -2.99 3.44 5.28
N VAL A 99 -4.29 3.25 5.49
CA VAL A 99 -4.94 1.98 5.21
C VAL A 99 -4.89 1.64 3.72
N PHE A 100 -5.14 2.60 2.84
CA PHE A 100 -5.15 2.35 1.40
C PHE A 100 -3.76 2.10 0.80
N ILE A 101 -2.73 2.84 1.19
CA ILE A 101 -1.36 2.51 0.72
C ILE A 101 -0.93 1.12 1.22
N SER A 102 -1.28 0.77 2.46
CA SER A 102 -1.04 -0.56 3.02
C SER A 102 -1.81 -1.65 2.25
N TRP A 103 -3.04 -1.37 1.81
CA TRP A 103 -3.83 -2.30 1.01
C TRP A 103 -3.28 -2.46 -0.41
N ILE A 104 -2.77 -1.39 -1.03
CA ILE A 104 -2.08 -1.44 -2.32
C ILE A 104 -0.85 -2.35 -2.23
N ILE A 105 -0.05 -2.25 -1.15
CA ILE A 105 1.09 -3.14 -0.89
C ILE A 105 0.63 -4.60 -0.73
N ALA A 106 -0.46 -4.82 0.01
CA ALA A 106 -1.00 -6.16 0.22
C ALA A 106 -1.40 -6.84 -1.10
N LYS A 107 -2.06 -6.08 -1.99
CA LYS A 107 -2.55 -6.53 -3.29
C LYS A 107 -1.47 -6.71 -4.35
N ASN A 108 -0.40 -5.93 -4.28
CA ASN A 108 0.59 -5.84 -5.36
C ASN A 108 2.01 -6.08 -4.84
N PRO A 109 2.30 -7.21 -4.18
CA PRO A 109 3.51 -7.42 -3.38
C PRO A 109 4.83 -7.31 -4.16
N ASN A 110 4.77 -7.41 -5.49
CA ASN A 110 5.91 -7.44 -6.38
C ASN A 110 6.28 -6.06 -6.96
N LEU A 111 5.57 -4.99 -6.59
CA LEU A 111 5.95 -3.63 -7.03
C LEU A 111 7.27 -3.21 -6.39
N THR A 112 8.03 -2.40 -7.14
CA THR A 112 9.24 -1.77 -6.61
C THR A 112 8.89 -0.68 -5.60
N LEU A 113 9.82 -0.37 -4.70
CA LEU A 113 9.64 0.70 -3.70
C LEU A 113 9.34 2.05 -4.36
N ALA A 114 9.99 2.35 -5.50
CA ALA A 114 9.72 3.55 -6.29
C ALA A 114 8.26 3.59 -6.80
N LYS A 115 7.69 2.45 -7.21
CA LYS A 115 6.28 2.38 -7.63
C LYS A 115 5.33 2.59 -6.46
N TYR A 116 5.65 2.09 -5.26
CA TYR A 116 4.86 2.40 -4.07
C TYR A 116 4.93 3.89 -3.69
N GLN A 117 6.10 4.52 -3.79
CA GLN A 117 6.26 5.97 -3.60
C GLN A 117 5.41 6.77 -4.61
N GLU A 118 5.45 6.39 -5.88
CA GLU A 118 4.62 7.00 -6.94
C GLU A 118 3.12 6.84 -6.63
N CYS A 119 2.68 5.64 -6.24
CA CYS A 119 1.30 5.36 -5.87
C CYS A 119 0.87 6.19 -4.67
N LEU A 120 1.72 6.29 -3.63
CA LEU A 120 1.45 7.09 -2.44
C LEU A 120 1.20 8.56 -2.81
N LEU A 121 2.06 9.16 -3.62
CA LEU A 121 1.92 10.56 -4.03
C LEU A 121 0.69 10.80 -4.90
N LYS A 122 0.42 9.91 -5.87
CA LYS A 122 -0.79 9.98 -6.70
C LYS A 122 -2.06 9.84 -5.87
N MET A 123 -2.08 8.89 -4.93
CA MET A 123 -3.21 8.65 -4.03
C MET A 123 -3.49 9.87 -3.14
N LYS A 124 -2.43 10.42 -2.51
CA LYS A 124 -2.53 11.62 -1.66
C LYS A 124 -3.06 12.82 -2.42
N LYS A 125 -2.57 13.05 -3.65
CA LYS A 125 -3.07 14.10 -4.53
C LYS A 125 -4.54 13.87 -4.87
N HIS A 126 -4.88 12.67 -5.33
CA HIS A 126 -6.24 12.32 -5.76
C HIS A 126 -7.27 12.53 -4.65
N VAL A 127 -6.99 12.09 -3.42
CA VAL A 127 -7.96 12.26 -2.33
C VAL A 127 -8.15 13.73 -1.93
N ARG A 128 -7.10 14.56 -2.00
CA ARG A 128 -7.17 15.99 -1.68
C ARG A 128 -7.89 16.81 -2.74
N GLU A 129 -7.83 16.40 -4.00
CA GLU A 129 -8.61 17.03 -5.07
C GLU A 129 -10.12 16.83 -4.88
N HIS A 130 -10.53 15.78 -4.15
CA HIS A 130 -11.95 15.45 -3.96
C HIS A 130 -12.47 15.76 -2.54
N HIS A 131 -11.58 15.84 -1.55
CA HIS A 131 -11.96 15.98 -0.14
C HIS A 131 -11.03 16.93 0.61
N GLU A 132 -11.61 18.03 1.12
CA GLU A 132 -10.93 18.88 2.11
C GLU A 132 -10.71 18.14 3.43
N ASP A 133 -11.65 17.29 3.81
CA ASP A 133 -11.62 16.46 5.01
C ASP A 133 -11.39 14.98 4.68
N THR A 134 -10.21 14.48 5.02
CA THR A 134 -9.77 13.11 4.76
C THR A 134 -9.98 12.17 5.95
N ARG A 135 -10.92 12.47 6.85
CA ARG A 135 -11.32 11.54 7.91
C ARG A 135 -11.82 10.21 7.34
N PHE A 136 -11.63 9.13 8.11
CA PHE A 136 -12.00 7.77 7.70
C PHE A 136 -13.52 7.59 7.69
N ASN A 137 -14.14 7.78 6.52
CA ASN A 137 -15.58 7.67 6.31
C ASN A 137 -15.92 7.04 4.94
N ASP A 138 -17.19 6.73 4.74
CA ASP A 138 -17.72 6.03 3.55
C ASP A 138 -17.43 6.77 2.23
N LYS A 139 -17.46 8.12 2.23
CA LYS A 139 -17.21 8.93 1.02
C LYS A 139 -15.74 8.87 0.61
N VAL A 140 -14.83 9.14 1.55
CA VAL A 140 -13.38 9.11 1.29
C VAL A 140 -12.93 7.70 0.94
N TYR A 141 -13.50 6.68 1.61
CA TYR A 141 -13.26 5.28 1.28
C TYR A 141 -13.63 4.97 -0.16
N SER A 142 -14.83 5.39 -0.60
CA SER A 142 -15.30 5.14 -1.96
C SER A 142 -14.40 5.80 -3.01
N THR A 143 -13.90 7.01 -2.74
CA THR A 143 -12.95 7.70 -3.62
C THR A 143 -11.62 6.94 -3.72
N LEU A 144 -11.04 6.55 -2.58
CA LEU A 144 -9.75 5.83 -2.56
C LEU A 144 -9.87 4.41 -3.13
N LYS A 145 -11.02 3.75 -2.94
CA LYS A 145 -11.30 2.44 -3.56
C LYS A 145 -11.35 2.55 -5.07
N LYS A 146 -12.08 3.54 -5.61
CA LYS A 146 -12.06 3.84 -7.05
C LYS A 146 -10.66 4.16 -7.56
N PHE A 147 -9.85 4.92 -6.82
CA PHE A 147 -8.47 5.16 -7.19
C PHE A 147 -7.67 3.86 -7.31
N MET A 148 -7.77 2.98 -6.31
CA MET A 148 -7.08 1.69 -6.31
C MET A 148 -7.56 0.77 -7.44
N ASP A 149 -8.86 0.75 -7.73
CA ASP A 149 -9.44 -0.09 -8.78
C ASP A 149 -9.05 0.37 -10.20
N ASN A 150 -8.75 1.66 -10.38
CA ASN A 150 -8.27 2.23 -11.63
C ASN A 150 -6.74 2.40 -11.68
N LEU A 151 -6.02 1.78 -10.74
CA LEU A 151 -4.58 1.87 -10.67
C LEU A 151 -3.98 0.99 -11.77
N ASP A 152 -3.63 1.58 -12.91
CA ASP A 152 -2.92 0.90 -14.00
C ASP A 152 -1.48 0.57 -13.54
N LEU A 153 -1.31 -0.60 -12.93
CA LEU A 153 -0.04 -1.08 -12.40
C LEU A 153 0.80 -1.86 -13.42
N GLU A 154 0.28 -2.12 -14.61
CA GLU A 154 0.98 -2.82 -15.68
C GLU A 154 1.30 -1.88 -16.85
N LYS A 155 2.59 -1.52 -16.96
CA LYS A 155 3.36 -1.21 -18.21
C LYS A 155 4.78 -0.73 -17.90
N SER A 156 5.55 -1.46 -17.11
CA SER A 156 6.98 -1.15 -16.96
C SER A 156 7.84 -2.38 -16.66
N ASN A 157 7.58 -3.50 -17.35
CA ASN A 157 8.45 -4.68 -17.35
C ASN A 157 8.84 -5.15 -18.76
N GLU A 158 8.78 -4.26 -19.78
CA GLU A 158 9.35 -4.55 -21.10
C GLU A 158 10.06 -3.31 -21.66
N SER A 159 11.36 -3.19 -21.34
CA SER A 159 12.35 -2.57 -22.22
C SER A 159 13.75 -2.97 -21.76
N ASN A 160 14.03 -4.28 -21.79
CA ASN A 160 15.41 -4.75 -21.93
C ASN A 160 15.68 -4.92 -23.43
N GLU A 161 16.47 -3.98 -23.94
CA GLU A 161 17.37 -4.10 -25.10
C GLU A 161 16.84 -4.74 -26.39
N SER A 162 16.37 -3.88 -27.29
CA SER A 162 16.50 -4.11 -28.73
C SER A 162 17.03 -2.84 -29.39
N SER A 163 18.21 -2.96 -30.01
CA SER A 163 18.93 -2.05 -30.94
C SER A 163 20.34 -1.80 -30.40
N SER A 164 21.46 -2.10 -31.06
CA SER A 164 21.79 -2.32 -32.49
C SER A 164 22.89 -3.39 -32.58
N ASP A 165 23.01 -4.18 -33.64
CA ASP A 165 23.89 -3.77 -34.73
C ASP A 165 23.42 -4.28 -36.11
N ILE A 166 23.46 -3.34 -37.04
CA ILE A 166 23.08 -3.43 -38.43
C ILE A 166 24.33 -3.72 -39.27
N ASP A 167 24.10 -4.59 -40.26
CA ASP A 167 24.80 -4.80 -41.54
C ASP A 167 26.15 -5.53 -41.66
N SER A 168 26.04 -6.60 -42.46
CA SER A 168 27.11 -7.26 -43.22
C SER A 168 27.72 -6.38 -44.31
N PRO A 169 28.97 -6.67 -44.70
CA PRO A 169 29.41 -6.48 -46.08
C PRO A 169 29.59 -7.82 -46.78
N ALA A 170 28.71 -8.10 -47.75
CA ALA A 170 28.97 -9.13 -48.75
C ALA A 170 29.97 -8.61 -49.79
N LYS A 171 31.03 -9.39 -50.10
CA LYS A 171 31.48 -9.69 -51.49
C LYS A 171 32.72 -10.62 -51.56
N ARG A 172 32.49 -11.73 -52.28
CA ARG A 172 33.35 -12.40 -53.29
C ARG A 172 34.81 -12.74 -52.92
N ILE A 173 35.06 -14.03 -52.73
CA ILE A 173 36.34 -14.68 -53.05
C ILE A 173 36.16 -15.45 -54.36
N LYS A 174 37.01 -15.16 -55.35
CA LYS A 174 37.13 -15.93 -56.60
C LYS A 174 38.20 -17.01 -56.40
N TYR A 175 37.91 -18.21 -56.89
CA TYR A 175 38.91 -19.27 -57.08
C TYR A 175 39.68 -19.02 -58.38
N THR A 176 41.00 -18.96 -58.29
CA THR A 176 42.00 -19.33 -59.31
C THR A 176 43.32 -19.55 -58.60
#